data_AF-A0A8J5HKP9-F1
#
_entry.id   AF-A0A8J5HKP9-F1
#
_cell.length_a   1.000
_cell.length_b   1.000
_cell.length_c   1.000
_cell.angle_alpha   90.00
_cell.angle_beta   90.00
_cell.angle_gamma   90.00
#
_symmetry.space_group_name_H-M   'P 1'
#
loop_
_entity.id
_entity.type
_entity.pdbx_description
1 polymer ?
#
loop_
_entity_poly.entity_id
_entity_poly.type
_entity_poly.pdbx_seq_one_letter_code
_entity_poly.pdbx_strand_id
1 'polypeptide(L)'
;MNYILINIIINHIVCKCNSSFFYIQTEADKILLAAKGSFPIGIGKNSHIRKAIIDKNVRMGENVKIINTENVQEASREAHGYFIKSDIVTIIKDALIPSGTTI
;
A
#
# COMPACT_ATOMS: atom_id res chain seq x y z
N MET A 1 -18.70 -5.20 17.55
CA MET A 1 -17.78 -4.06 17.78
C MET A 1 -16.41 -4.63 18.05
N ASN A 2 -15.50 -4.64 17.07
CA ASN A 2 -14.06 -4.83 17.28
C ASN A 2 -13.37 -4.56 15.94
N TYR A 3 -12.76 -3.38 15.84
CA TYR A 3 -11.97 -2.96 14.69
C TYR A 3 -10.52 -3.39 14.96
N ILE A 4 -9.94 -4.20 14.09
CA ILE A 4 -8.48 -4.40 14.07
C ILE A 4 -7.89 -3.27 13.22
N LEU A 5 -7.38 -2.24 13.90
CA LEU A 5 -6.42 -1.28 13.36
C LEU A 5 -5.12 -2.04 13.09
N ILE A 6 -4.95 -2.53 11.87
CA ILE A 6 -3.73 -3.21 11.49
C ILE A 6 -2.73 -2.15 10.99
N ASN A 7 -1.88 -1.70 11.91
CA ASN A 7 -0.53 -1.30 11.54
C ASN A 7 0.23 -2.63 11.34
N ILE A 8 0.17 -3.24 10.16
CA ILE A 8 1.08 -4.36 9.89
C ILE A 8 2.46 -3.73 9.70
N ILE A 9 3.36 -3.95 10.67
CA ILE A 9 4.80 -3.80 10.43
C ILE A 9 5.17 -4.96 9.52
N ILE A 10 5.28 -4.67 8.22
CA ILE A 10 5.63 -5.66 7.22
C ILE A 10 7.16 -5.80 7.23
N ASN A 11 7.67 -6.76 8.01
CA ASN A 11 9.10 -7.08 7.99
C ASN A 11 9.54 -7.61 6.61
N HIS A 12 8.70 -8.43 5.97
CA HIS A 12 8.88 -8.85 4.59
C HIS A 12 7.58 -9.46 4.04
N ILE A 13 6.87 -8.79 3.14
CA ILE A 13 5.78 -9.40 2.35
C ILE A 13 6.17 -9.33 0.88
N VAL A 14 6.28 -10.51 0.28
CA VAL A 14 6.18 -10.67 -1.16
C VAL A 14 4.73 -11.06 -1.41
N CYS A 15 3.91 -10.11 -1.89
CA CYS A 15 2.51 -10.41 -2.19
C CYS A 15 2.46 -11.22 -3.49
N LYS A 16 2.67 -12.54 -3.38
CA LYS A 16 2.25 -13.51 -4.41
C LYS A 16 0.76 -13.75 -4.16
N CYS A 17 -0.10 -12.99 -4.82
CA CYS A 17 -1.53 -13.02 -4.55
C CYS A 17 -2.10 -14.44 -4.52
N ASN A 18 -2.56 -14.84 -3.33
CA ASN A 18 -3.91 -15.33 -3.16
C ASN A 18 -4.50 -14.63 -1.93
N SER A 19 -5.57 -13.90 -2.19
CA SER A 19 -6.37 -13.03 -1.32
C SER A 19 -6.46 -13.46 0.15
N SER A 20 -6.29 -12.52 1.08
CA SER A 20 -7.17 -12.30 2.25
C SER A 20 -6.53 -11.31 3.24
N PHE A 21 -6.88 -10.02 3.16
CA PHE A 21 -6.91 -9.16 4.35
C PHE A 21 -7.91 -8.00 4.15
N PHE A 22 -9.18 -8.37 4.30
CA PHE A 22 -10.39 -7.59 4.59
C PHE A 22 -10.48 -6.11 4.17
N TYR A 23 -11.01 -5.91 2.96
CA TYR A 23 -12.00 -4.87 2.67
C TYR A 23 -13.17 -5.53 1.92
N ILE A 24 -14.41 -5.35 2.39
CA ILE A 24 -15.60 -5.76 1.64
C ILE A 24 -15.79 -4.71 0.54
N GLN A 25 -15.09 -4.89 -0.57
CA GLN A 25 -15.30 -4.09 -1.78
C GLN A 25 -16.16 -4.92 -2.71
N THR A 26 -17.36 -4.42 -3.03
CA THR A 26 -18.29 -5.18 -3.88
C THR A 26 -17.77 -5.22 -5.31
N GLU A 27 -18.20 -6.22 -6.10
CA GLU A 27 -17.82 -6.30 -7.52
C GLU A 27 -18.26 -5.05 -8.30
N ALA A 28 -19.37 -4.42 -7.90
CA ALA A 28 -19.84 -3.16 -8.46
C ALA A 28 -18.87 -2.00 -8.19
N ASP A 29 -18.29 -1.92 -6.99
CA ASP A 29 -17.27 -0.92 -6.66
C ASP A 29 -16.01 -1.10 -7.51
N LYS A 30 -15.57 -2.35 -7.71
CA LYS A 30 -14.40 -2.66 -8.55
C LYS A 30 -14.61 -2.21 -10.00
N ILE A 31 -15.80 -2.48 -10.55
CA ILE A 31 -16.18 -2.08 -11.91
C ILE A 31 -16.25 -0.54 -12.02
N LEU A 32 -16.85 0.13 -11.03
CA LEU A 32 -16.95 1.60 -11.01
C LEU A 32 -15.58 2.26 -10.87
N LEU A 33 -14.68 1.68 -10.07
CA LEU A 33 -13.32 2.18 -9.91
C LEU A 33 -12.46 1.98 -11.16
N ALA A 34 -12.57 0.81 -11.79
CA ALA A 34 -11.91 0.53 -13.07
C ALA A 34 -12.36 1.54 -14.14
N ALA A 35 -13.66 1.87 -14.19
CA ALA A 35 -14.19 2.89 -15.09
C ALA A 35 -13.69 4.31 -14.79
N LYS A 36 -13.28 4.59 -13.54
CA LYS A 36 -12.70 5.86 -13.10
C LYS A 36 -11.16 5.88 -13.16
N GLY A 37 -10.52 4.82 -13.64
CA GLY A 37 -9.06 4.70 -13.68
C GLY A 37 -8.40 4.61 -12.30
N SER A 38 -9.14 4.17 -11.28
CA SER A 38 -8.65 4.06 -9.90
C SER A 38 -8.53 2.60 -9.47
N PHE A 39 -7.62 2.32 -8.55
CA PHE A 39 -7.32 0.96 -8.10
C PHE A 39 -8.19 0.56 -6.88
N PRO A 40 -8.55 -0.73 -6.75
CA PRO A 40 -9.21 -1.22 -5.56
C PRO A 40 -8.38 -0.93 -4.29
N ILE A 41 -9.04 -0.92 -3.13
CA ILE A 41 -8.32 -0.77 -1.86
C ILE A 41 -7.49 -2.03 -1.63
N GLY A 42 -6.24 -1.84 -1.22
CA GLY A 42 -5.30 -2.90 -0.91
C GLY A 42 -4.00 -2.79 -1.69
N ILE A 43 -3.29 -3.92 -1.72
CA ILE A 43 -1.98 -4.06 -2.35
C ILE A 43 -2.15 -4.81 -3.67
N GLY A 44 -1.75 -4.19 -4.77
CA GLY A 44 -1.78 -4.80 -6.09
C GLY A 44 -0.82 -5.97 -6.23
N LYS A 45 -1.09 -6.82 -7.23
CA LYS A 45 -0.33 -8.05 -7.51
C LYS A 45 1.16 -7.77 -7.73
N ASN A 46 1.99 -8.75 -7.38
CA ASN A 46 3.45 -8.72 -7.58
C ASN A 46 4.16 -7.56 -6.87
N SER A 47 3.51 -6.95 -5.87
CA SER A 47 4.13 -5.90 -5.08
C SER A 47 5.07 -6.50 -4.03
N HIS A 48 6.18 -5.80 -3.78
CA HIS A 48 7.21 -6.20 -2.83
C HIS A 48 7.33 -5.11 -1.77
N ILE A 49 7.05 -5.45 -0.51
CA ILE A 49 7.02 -4.50 0.60
C ILE A 49 7.94 -5.00 1.71
N ARG A 50 8.87 -4.15 2.15
CA ARG A 50 9.88 -4.42 3.17
C ARG A 50 10.02 -3.21 4.08
N LYS A 51 10.05 -3.44 5.40
CA LYS A 51 10.19 -2.39 6.43
C LYS A 51 9.22 -1.23 6.20
N ALA A 52 7.93 -1.56 6.09
CA ALA A 52 6.91 -0.55 5.83
C ALA A 52 5.68 -0.72 6.71
N ILE A 53 5.04 0.42 6.96
CA ILE A 53 3.72 0.55 7.58
C ILE A 53 2.77 0.99 6.47
N ILE A 54 1.70 0.22 6.26
CA ILE A 54 0.64 0.57 5.30
C ILE A 54 -0.59 0.94 6.11
N ASP A 55 -1.00 2.20 6.03
CA ASP A 55 -2.18 2.68 6.74
C ASP A 55 -3.48 2.24 6.03
N LYS A 56 -4.63 2.61 6.59
CA LYS A 56 -5.95 2.21 6.11
C LYS A 56 -6.24 2.76 4.72
N ASN A 57 -7.05 2.00 3.97
CA ASN A 57 -7.63 2.38 2.69
C ASN A 57 -6.61 2.71 1.59
N VAL A 58 -5.34 2.35 1.77
CA VAL A 58 -4.31 2.54 0.75
C VAL A 58 -4.71 1.78 -0.53
N ARG A 59 -4.54 2.45 -1.67
CA ARG A 59 -4.81 1.92 -3.01
C ARG A 59 -3.49 1.82 -3.75
N MET A 60 -2.91 0.65 -3.76
CA MET A 60 -1.61 0.41 -4.39
C MET A 60 -1.80 -0.42 -5.66
N GLY A 61 -1.26 0.08 -6.77
CA GLY A 61 -1.27 -0.59 -8.06
C GLY A 61 -0.41 -1.86 -8.09
N GLU A 62 -0.30 -2.47 -9.27
CA GLU A 62 0.49 -3.68 -9.46
C GLU A 62 1.99 -3.38 -9.59
N ASN A 63 2.83 -4.36 -9.25
CA ASN A 63 4.30 -4.29 -9.38
C ASN A 63 4.94 -3.13 -8.58
N VAL A 64 4.32 -2.71 -7.47
CA VAL A 64 4.87 -1.66 -6.60
C VAL A 64 5.98 -2.23 -5.71
N LYS A 65 7.06 -1.48 -5.52
CA LYS A 65 8.20 -1.85 -4.68
C LYS A 65 8.38 -0.82 -3.58
N ILE A 66 8.15 -1.22 -2.33
CA ILE A 66 8.41 -0.42 -1.13
C ILE A 66 9.56 -1.09 -0.39
N ILE A 67 10.79 -0.69 -0.69
CA ILE A 67 11.99 -1.39 -0.23
C ILE A 67 13.06 -0.47 0.34
N ASN A 68 12.95 0.86 0.13
CA ASN A 68 13.89 1.88 0.57
C ASN A 68 15.34 1.47 0.23
N THR A 69 15.63 1.27 -1.07
CA THR A 69 16.95 0.80 -1.54
C THR A 69 18.08 1.75 -1.19
N GLU A 70 17.76 3.03 -1.02
CA GLU A 70 18.71 4.08 -0.69
C GLU A 70 18.98 4.17 0.83
N ASN A 71 18.30 3.35 1.66
CA ASN A 71 18.39 3.36 3.13
C ASN A 71 18.16 4.75 3.74
N VAL A 72 17.24 5.52 3.14
CA VAL A 72 16.87 6.85 3.62
C VAL A 72 16.35 6.74 5.05
N GLN A 73 16.86 7.60 5.94
CA GLN A 73 16.47 7.60 7.35
C GLN A 73 15.21 8.42 7.59
N GLU A 74 15.13 9.59 6.97
CA GLU A 74 14.00 10.50 7.07
C GLU A 74 13.70 11.12 5.71
N ALA A 75 12.42 11.11 5.33
CA ALA A 75 11.93 11.81 4.14
C ALA A 75 10.46 12.15 4.29
N SER A 76 10.11 13.41 4.07
CA SER A 76 8.72 13.87 4.05
C SER A 76 8.26 13.99 2.59
N ARG A 77 7.54 12.99 2.10
CA ARG A 77 7.01 12.94 0.72
C ARG A 77 5.49 12.74 0.75
N GLU A 78 4.81 13.43 1.67
CA GLU A 78 3.37 13.30 1.90
C GLU A 78 2.55 13.61 0.64
N ALA A 79 3.04 14.54 -0.20
CA ALA A 79 2.46 14.84 -1.51
C ALA A 79 2.43 13.62 -2.46
N HIS A 80 3.32 12.64 -2.24
CA HIS A 80 3.38 11.36 -2.95
C HIS A 80 2.76 10.21 -2.15
N GLY A 81 2.12 10.48 -1.01
CA GLY A 81 1.40 9.48 -0.23
C GLY A 81 2.25 8.69 0.76
N TYR A 82 3.47 9.14 1.09
CA TYR A 82 4.32 8.43 2.05
C TYR A 82 5.30 9.33 2.80
N PHE A 83 5.82 8.84 3.91
CA PHE A 83 6.99 9.40 4.57
C PHE A 83 7.90 8.29 5.07
N ILE A 84 9.16 8.60 5.33
CA ILE A 84 10.13 7.67 5.91
C ILE A 84 10.56 8.22 7.25
N LYS A 85 10.55 7.37 8.28
CA LYS A 85 11.04 7.71 9.61
C LYS A 85 11.77 6.51 10.20
N SER A 86 13.01 6.73 10.63
CA SER A 86 13.86 5.68 11.20
C SER A 86 13.99 4.47 10.28
N ASP A 87 14.19 4.70 8.98
CA ASP A 87 14.28 3.69 7.91
C ASP A 87 12.96 3.00 7.50
N ILE A 88 11.87 3.24 8.24
CA ILE A 88 10.56 2.64 8.00
C ILE A 88 9.73 3.51 7.07
N VAL A 89 9.29 2.93 5.94
CA VAL A 89 8.41 3.61 4.99
C VAL A 89 6.97 3.54 5.50
N THR A 90 6.32 4.68 5.71
CA THR A 90 4.91 4.73 6.09
C THR A 90 4.09 5.27 4.91
N ILE A 91 3.19 4.46 4.38
CA ILE A 91 2.20 4.86 3.37
C ILE A 91 0.99 5.43 4.11
N ILE A 92 0.62 6.67 3.81
CA ILE A 92 -0.43 7.40 4.54
C ILE A 92 -1.82 6.87 4.19
N LYS A 93 -2.79 7.12 5.09
CA LYS A 93 -4.20 6.75 4.89
C LYS A 93 -4.74 7.29 3.56
N ASP A 94 -5.57 6.49 2.89
CA ASP A 94 -6.22 6.80 1.61
C ASP A 94 -5.23 7.12 0.46
N ALA A 95 -3.92 6.86 0.63
CA ALA A 95 -2.92 7.10 -0.40
C ALA A 95 -3.16 6.26 -1.65
N LEU A 96 -2.90 6.87 -2.81
CA LEU A 96 -2.90 6.19 -4.09
C LEU A 96 -1.47 6.05 -4.59
N ILE A 97 -0.98 4.81 -4.63
CA ILE A 97 0.36 4.48 -5.12
C ILE A 97 0.21 3.87 -6.52
N PRO A 98 0.67 4.54 -7.59
CA PRO A 98 0.55 4.05 -8.95
C PRO A 98 1.27 2.70 -9.17
N SER A 99 0.83 1.95 -10.19
CA SER A 99 1.49 0.72 -10.58
C SER A 99 2.95 0.97 -10.99
N GLY A 100 3.87 0.08 -10.60
CA GLY A 100 5.29 0.20 -10.90
C GLY A 100 6.09 1.22 -10.07
N THR A 101 5.45 1.93 -9.12
CA THR A 101 6.16 2.84 -8.22
C THR A 101 7.22 2.10 -7.40
N THR A 102 8.41 2.70 -7.28
CA THR A 102 9.51 2.22 -6.44
C THR A 102 9.86 3.28 -5.41
N ILE A 103 9.86 2.88 -4.13
CA ILE A 103 10.15 3.69 -2.95
C ILE A 103 11.28 3.04 -2.15
#